data_AF-A0A3M1FZY3-F1
#
_entry.id   AF-A0A3M1FZY3-F1
#
_cell.length_a   1.000
_cell.length_b   1.000
_cell.length_c   1.000
_cell.angle_alpha   90.00
_cell.angle_beta   90.00
_cell.angle_gamma   90.00
#
_symmetry.space_group_name_H-M   'P 1'
#
loop_
_entity.id
_entity.type
_entity.pdbx_description
1 polymer ?
#
loop_
_entity_poly.entity_id
_entity_poly.type
_entity_poly.pdbx_seq_one_letter_code
_entity_poly.pdbx_strand_id
1 'polypeptide(L)'
;MSPSEVLKESVTIYLEKKLLAVESELFRLGKKYGVKDIFELDKKIKEGVFAEKDTFEDYFYFDNLEAERQRLKALLKQVDVQT
;
A
#
# COMPACT_ATOMS: atom_id res chain seq x y z
N MET A 1 -30.55 10.81 -3.67
CA MET A 1 -29.17 11.31 -3.74
C MET A 1 -29.08 12.40 -4.78
N SER A 2 -28.44 13.50 -4.42
CA SER A 2 -27.96 14.54 -5.30
C SER A 2 -26.74 14.05 -6.10
N PRO A 3 -26.43 14.68 -7.25
CA PRO A 3 -25.22 14.38 -8.01
C PRO A 3 -23.93 14.48 -7.18
N SER A 4 -23.87 15.39 -6.20
CA SER A 4 -22.70 15.55 -5.31
C SER A 4 -22.52 14.36 -4.38
N GLU A 5 -23.61 13.82 -3.81
CA GLU A 5 -23.56 12.61 -2.98
C GLU A 5 -23.09 11.39 -3.80
N VAL A 6 -23.60 11.24 -5.03
CA VAL A 6 -23.17 10.15 -5.92
C VAL A 6 -21.68 10.25 -6.28
N LEU A 7 -21.18 11.46 -6.55
CA LEU A 7 -19.76 11.68 -6.84
C LEU A 7 -18.89 11.35 -5.62
N LYS A 8 -19.29 11.78 -4.42
CA LYS A 8 -18.58 11.45 -3.17
C LYS A 8 -18.50 9.94 -2.96
N GLU A 9 -19.62 9.24 -3.08
CA GLU A 9 -19.67 7.79 -2.92
C GLU A 9 -18.80 7.08 -3.96
N SER A 10 -18.86 7.52 -5.22
CA SER A 10 -18.05 6.95 -6.30
C SER A 10 -16.54 7.10 -6.06
N VAL A 11 -16.11 8.28 -5.59
CA VAL A 11 -14.69 8.53 -5.25
C VAL A 11 -14.26 7.68 -4.06
N THR A 12 -15.12 7.57 -3.03
CA THR A 12 -14.86 6.75 -1.84
C THR A 12 -14.63 5.29 -2.24
N ILE A 13 -15.57 4.69 -2.97
CA ILE A 13 -15.50 3.29 -3.43
C ILE A 13 -14.26 3.07 -4.31
N TYR A 14 -13.92 4.03 -5.17
CA TYR A 14 -12.73 3.92 -6.02
C TYR A 14 -11.44 3.88 -5.19
N LEU A 15 -11.29 4.79 -4.21
CA LEU A 15 -10.11 4.86 -3.36
C LEU A 15 -9.99 3.63 -2.45
N GLU A 16 -11.11 3.13 -1.89
CA GLU A 16 -11.14 1.92 -1.08
C GLU A 16 -10.73 0.68 -1.88
N LYS A 17 -11.25 0.51 -3.10
CA LYS A 17 -10.86 -0.60 -3.98
C LYS A 17 -9.37 -0.55 -4.31
N LYS A 18 -8.85 0.65 -4.59
CA LYS A 18 -7.43 0.83 -4.88
C LYS A 18 -6.57 0.54 -3.64
N LEU A 19 -7.02 0.96 -2.46
CA LEU A 19 -6.34 0.68 -1.19
C LEU A 19 -6.30 -0.83 -0.91
N LEU A 20 -7.43 -1.54 -1.10
CA LEU A 20 -7.50 -2.98 -0.93
C LEU A 20 -6.52 -3.73 -1.86
N ALA A 21 -6.39 -3.28 -3.11
CA ALA A 21 -5.43 -3.87 -4.04
C ALA A 21 -3.98 -3.68 -3.57
N VAL A 22 -3.63 -2.46 -3.12
CA VAL A 22 -2.30 -2.16 -2.56
C VAL A 22 -2.03 -2.99 -1.30
N GLU A 23 -2.98 -3.08 -0.38
CA GLU A 23 -2.85 -3.87 0.85
C GLU A 23 -2.72 -5.37 0.57
N SER A 24 -3.38 -5.86 -0.48
CA SER A 24 -3.26 -7.26 -0.93
C SER A 24 -1.85 -7.55 -1.49
N GLU A 25 -1.28 -6.65 -2.28
CA GLU A 25 0.08 -6.80 -2.80
C GLU A 25 1.14 -6.68 -1.70
N LEU A 26 0.96 -5.75 -0.75
CA LEU A 26 1.81 -5.66 0.46
C LEU A 26 1.76 -6.97 1.26
N PHE A 27 0.57 -7.56 1.45
CA PHE A 27 0.42 -8.84 2.11
C PHE A 27 1.11 -9.98 1.35
N ARG A 28 0.99 -10.00 0.01
CA ARG A 28 1.65 -10.99 -0.84
C ARG A 28 3.17 -10.91 -0.72
N LEU A 29 3.76 -9.71 -0.78
CA LEU A 29 5.19 -9.49 -0.60
C LEU A 29 5.66 -9.85 0.82
N GLY A 30 4.91 -9.42 1.84
CA GLY A 30 5.17 -9.79 3.24
C GLY A 30 5.19 -11.31 3.42
N LYS A 31 4.26 -12.04 2.79
CA LYS A 31 4.26 -13.51 2.78
C LYS A 31 5.42 -14.12 2.02
N LYS A 32 5.77 -13.57 0.84
CA LYS A 32 6.90 -14.05 0.02
C LYS A 32 8.22 -14.04 0.80
N TYR A 33 8.49 -12.98 1.57
CA TYR A 33 9.73 -12.82 2.32
C TYR A 33 9.63 -13.19 3.80
N GLY A 34 8.42 -13.54 4.28
CA GLY A 34 8.14 -13.82 5.68
C GLY A 34 8.44 -12.62 6.59
N VAL A 35 8.00 -11.43 6.17
CA VAL A 35 8.22 -10.14 6.84
C VAL A 35 6.90 -9.41 7.02
N LYS A 36 6.82 -8.53 8.01
CA LYS A 36 5.62 -7.71 8.27
C LYS A 36 5.63 -6.41 7.48
N ASP A 37 6.80 -5.85 7.21
CA ASP A 37 6.97 -4.56 6.56
C ASP A 37 8.33 -4.48 5.84
N ILE A 38 8.56 -3.34 5.19
CA ILE A 38 9.77 -3.05 4.44
C ILE A 38 11.03 -2.98 5.32
N PHE A 39 10.89 -2.60 6.60
CA PHE A 39 12.02 -2.49 7.52
C PHE A 39 12.53 -3.87 7.95
N GLU A 40 11.61 -4.82 8.16
CA GLU A 40 11.97 -6.21 8.39
C GLU A 40 12.63 -6.84 7.14
N LEU A 41 12.21 -6.47 5.93
CA LEU A 41 12.84 -6.91 4.68
C LEU A 41 14.26 -6.34 4.55
N ASP A 42 14.44 -5.03 4.74
CA ASP A 42 15.74 -4.36 4.73
C ASP A 42 16.72 -5.02 5.70
N LYS A 43 16.27 -5.30 6.93
CA LYS A 43 17.07 -6.00 7.93
C LYS A 43 17.55 -7.37 7.43
N LYS A 44 16.65 -8.18 6.87
CA LYS A 44 17.00 -9.51 6.35
C LYS A 44 17.98 -9.46 5.18
N ILE A 45 17.88 -8.45 4.32
CA ILE A 45 18.86 -8.22 3.23
C ILE A 45 20.24 -7.89 3.83
N LYS A 46 20.29 -6.96 4.80
CA LYS A 46 21.53 -6.57 5.49
C LYS A 46 22.18 -7.73 6.26
N GLU A 47 21.39 -8.63 6.82
CA GLU A 47 21.84 -9.85 7.49
C GLU A 47 22.27 -10.95 6.49
N GLY A 48 22.08 -10.74 5.19
CA GLY A 48 22.43 -11.71 4.14
C GLY A 48 21.45 -12.88 4.01
N VAL A 49 20.28 -12.81 4.65
CA VAL A 49 19.22 -13.83 4.53
C VAL A 49 18.67 -13.86 3.10
N PHE A 50 18.57 -12.69 2.47
CA PHE A 50 18.21 -12.55 1.06
C PHE A 50 19.32 -11.81 0.30
N ALA A 51 19.67 -12.30 -0.88
CA ALA A 51 20.63 -11.63 -1.74
C ALA A 51 20.01 -10.35 -2.33
N GLU A 52 20.71 -9.22 -2.19
CA GLU A 52 20.25 -7.92 -2.65
C GLU A 52 19.90 -7.92 -4.14
N LYS A 53 20.78 -8.49 -4.98
CA LYS A 53 20.58 -8.60 -6.44
C LYS A 53 19.27 -9.31 -6.85
N ASP A 54 18.76 -10.21 -6.01
CA ASP A 54 17.57 -11.02 -6.29
C ASP A 54 16.32 -10.43 -5.61
N THR A 55 16.51 -9.40 -4.78
CA THR A 55 15.45 -8.84 -3.90
C THR A 55 15.19 -7.35 -4.15
N PHE A 56 16.10 -6.64 -4.82
CA PHE A 56 16.03 -5.18 -4.94
C PHE A 56 14.73 -4.70 -5.62
N GLU A 57 14.27 -5.36 -6.68
CA GLU A 57 13.04 -4.96 -7.39
C GLU A 57 11.82 -5.03 -6.47
N ASP A 58 11.68 -6.15 -5.76
CA ASP A 58 10.59 -6.36 -4.81
C ASP A 58 10.71 -5.41 -3.61
N TYR A 59 11.92 -5.08 -3.15
CA TYR A 59 12.14 -4.08 -2.11
C TYR A 59 11.61 -2.71 -2.54
N PHE A 60 12.01 -2.21 -3.71
CA PHE A 60 11.53 -0.93 -4.22
C PHE A 60 10.02 -0.95 -4.48
N TYR A 61 9.50 -2.07 -4.97
CA TYR A 61 8.06 -2.21 -5.18
C TYR A 61 7.28 -2.18 -3.87
N PHE A 62 7.76 -2.85 -2.82
CA PHE A 62 7.17 -2.81 -1.49
C PHE A 62 7.18 -1.39 -0.92
N ASP A 63 8.30 -0.66 -1.00
CA ASP A 63 8.39 0.73 -0.54
C ASP A 63 7.40 1.66 -1.28
N ASN A 64 7.30 1.52 -2.61
CA ASN A 64 6.33 2.27 -3.41
C ASN A 64 4.87 1.98 -3.00
N LEU A 65 4.54 0.71 -2.75
CA LEU A 65 3.21 0.31 -2.29
C LEU A 65 2.91 0.88 -0.89
N GLU A 66 3.90 0.92 0.00
CA GLU A 66 3.77 1.55 1.33
C GLU A 66 3.46 3.05 1.21
N ALA A 67 4.19 3.77 0.36
CA ALA A 67 3.93 5.18 0.09
C ALA A 67 2.54 5.40 -0.53
N GLU A 68 2.14 4.57 -1.49
CA GLU A 68 0.83 4.66 -2.12
C GLU A 68 -0.30 4.34 -1.13
N ARG A 69 -0.12 3.36 -0.23
CA ARG A 69 -1.06 3.07 0.86
C ARG A 69 -1.30 4.30 1.73
N GLN A 70 -0.23 5.00 2.13
CA GLN A 70 -0.36 6.22 2.95
C GLN A 70 -1.08 7.33 2.18
N ARG A 71 -0.75 7.51 0.89
CA ARG A 71 -1.43 8.48 0.03
C ARG A 71 -2.92 8.21 -0.10
N LEU A 72 -3.33 6.95 -0.33
CA LEU A 72 -4.73 6.56 -0.45
C LEU A 72 -5.50 6.78 0.86
N LYS A 73 -4.90 6.42 2.01
CA LYS A 73 -5.47 6.69 3.33
C LYS A 73 -5.64 8.19 3.60
N ALA A 74 -4.68 9.02 3.17
CA ALA A 74 -4.80 10.47 3.28
C ALA A 74 -5.93 11.03 2.41
N LEU A 75 -6.08 10.55 1.17
CA LEU A 75 -7.16 10.96 0.27
C LEU A 75 -8.53 10.56 0.81
N LEU A 76 -8.69 9.33 1.32
CA LEU A 76 -9.93 8.88 1.96
C LEU A 76 -10.33 9.79 3.13
N LYS A 77 -9.38 10.14 4.00
CA LYS A 77 -9.63 11.10 5.09
C LYS A 77 -10.10 12.45 4.57
N GLN A 78 -9.57 12.95 3.45
CA GLN A 78 -10.01 14.21 2.87
C GLN A 78 -11.44 14.16 2.34
N VAL A 79 -11.86 13.02 1.78
CA VAL A 79 -13.24 12.79 1.33
C VAL A 79 -14.21 12.71 2.51
N ASP A 80 -13.75 12.19 3.66
CA ASP A 80 -14.54 12.11 4.89
C ASP A 80 -14.65 13.45 5.63
N VAL A 81 -13.57 14.25 5.66
CA VAL A 81 -13.47 15.49 6.48
C VAL A 81 -14.15 16.71 5.86
N GLN A 82 -14.54 16.71 4.58
CA GLN A 82 -15.26 17.84 3.94
C GLN A 82 -16.73 18.03 4.39
N THR A 83 -17.05 17.67 5.63
CA THR A 83 -18.31 17.95 6.35
C THR A 83 -18.32 19.31 7.02
#